data_AF-A0A6A6VX50-F1
#
_entry.id   AF-A0A6A6VX50-F1
#
_cell.length_a   1.000
_cell.length_b   1.000
_cell.length_c   1.000
_cell.angle_alpha   90.00
_cell.angle_beta   90.00
_cell.angle_gamma   90.00
#
_symmetry.space_group_name_H-M   'P 1'
#
loop_
_entity.id
_entity.type
_entity.pdbx_description
1 polymer ?
#
loop_
_entity_poly.entity_id
_entity_poly.type
_entity_poly.pdbx_seq_one_letter_code
_entity_poly.pdbx_strand_id
1 'polypeptide(L)'
;MAQKGYVLRSLSDRDLLLKRRCEKCGVSCKNGNLLPENVDPHANEVILLPNTKAPSSAPKPHTAPPEVKFNEVKSLRDIRCRFHPGHYSSASRGKPKQWTCCGQTNGAKVASPCRGCKWHVPKSTSLAELRKKFGYRATPQLPNDGRAESIAVAIDCEMGTSVEGDSELIRVTVIDYFTAARLLDTLVYPAVPMAHFNTRFSGVTRKDMESARREKRCIMGRERARAAVWKHVGPATIVIGHAANNDLAALRWIHMQVIDTLLIAQQITNETVSQTQEDEAAEEMRAYDNDEDDEEREGGQKKGKGPNDVTEDMINSLVRDIGLGADRGPAPAPKKHAKGEGPHTLKTLCRVHLGREIQSKQSRGHDSFEDALAARDLAHFFVSSKLARGDVVGKAQPMSAQAVAQI
;
A
#
# COMPACT_ATOMS: atom_id res chain seq x y z
N MET A 1 5.90 -10.06 10.72
CA MET A 1 5.47 -9.80 9.32
C MET A 1 3.99 -9.42 9.17
N ALA A 2 3.00 -10.16 9.69
CA ALA A 2 1.57 -9.84 9.47
C ALA A 2 1.14 -8.43 9.92
N GLN A 3 1.61 -7.99 11.10
CA GLN A 3 1.37 -6.62 11.61
C GLN A 3 1.97 -5.53 10.72
N LYS A 4 2.94 -5.88 9.86
CA LYS A 4 3.60 -4.99 8.90
C LYS A 4 2.98 -5.07 7.49
N GLY A 5 1.78 -5.65 7.37
CA GLY A 5 1.00 -5.69 6.13
C GLY A 5 1.26 -6.90 5.22
N TYR A 6 2.12 -7.83 5.61
CA TYR A 6 2.38 -9.05 4.85
C TYR A 6 1.25 -10.07 5.00
N VAL A 7 0.87 -10.72 3.91
CA VAL A 7 -0.07 -11.83 3.91
C VAL A 7 0.71 -13.13 4.04
N LEU A 8 0.48 -13.86 5.13
CA LEU A 8 1.25 -15.07 5.48
C LEU A 8 0.49 -16.37 5.21
N ARG A 9 -0.80 -16.30 4.90
CA ARG A 9 -1.65 -17.46 4.62
C ARG A 9 -2.64 -17.14 3.53
N SER A 10 -3.10 -18.17 2.83
CA SER A 10 -4.19 -18.03 1.87
C SER A 10 -5.45 -17.51 2.56
N LEU A 11 -6.22 -16.71 1.83
CA LEU A 11 -7.49 -16.17 2.31
C LEU A 11 -8.50 -17.32 2.45
N SER A 12 -9.19 -17.36 3.59
CA SER A 12 -10.32 -18.27 3.79
C SER A 12 -11.49 -17.88 2.87
N ASP A 13 -12.45 -18.78 2.70
CA ASP A 13 -13.68 -18.47 1.95
C ASP A 13 -14.42 -17.29 2.54
N ARG A 14 -14.46 -17.19 3.88
CA ARG A 14 -15.01 -16.03 4.58
C ARG A 14 -14.26 -14.75 4.21
N ASP A 15 -12.93 -14.76 4.24
CA ASP A 15 -12.12 -13.59 3.87
C ASP A 15 -12.37 -13.15 2.42
N LEU A 16 -12.55 -14.11 1.51
CA LEU A 16 -12.85 -13.87 0.10
C LEU A 16 -14.24 -13.29 -0.10
N LEU A 17 -15.26 -13.82 0.59
CA LEU A 17 -16.62 -13.28 0.56
C LEU A 17 -16.65 -11.82 1.04
N LEU A 18 -15.83 -11.47 2.04
CA LEU A 18 -15.67 -10.09 2.51
C LEU A 18 -14.96 -9.16 1.50
N LYS A 19 -14.34 -9.70 0.43
CA LYS A 19 -13.82 -8.89 -0.69
C LYS A 19 -14.91 -8.48 -1.67
N ARG A 20 -16.13 -9.01 -1.58
CA ARG A 20 -17.26 -8.59 -2.42
C ARG A 20 -17.50 -7.08 -2.25
N ARG A 21 -17.98 -6.47 -3.34
CA ARG A 21 -18.39 -5.07 -3.37
C ARG A 21 -19.91 -4.99 -3.27
N CYS A 22 -20.39 -3.90 -2.69
CA CYS A 22 -21.82 -3.63 -2.64
C CYS A 22 -22.35 -3.49 -4.07
N GLU A 23 -23.46 -4.15 -4.40
CA GLU A 23 -24.11 -4.04 -5.70
C GLU A 23 -24.58 -2.61 -6.01
N LYS A 24 -24.94 -1.84 -4.96
CA LYS A 24 -25.54 -0.52 -5.10
C LYS A 24 -24.50 0.60 -5.12
N CYS A 25 -23.62 0.65 -4.12
CA CYS A 25 -22.62 1.73 -4.00
C CYS A 25 -21.21 1.36 -4.48
N GLY A 26 -20.94 0.09 -4.81
CA GLY A 26 -19.64 -0.37 -5.28
C GLY A 26 -18.52 -0.42 -4.22
N VAL A 27 -18.77 0.06 -3.00
CA VAL A 27 -17.81 0.04 -1.89
C VAL A 27 -17.55 -1.40 -1.43
N SER A 28 -16.31 -1.69 -1.05
CA SER A 28 -15.94 -2.98 -0.49
C SER A 28 -16.69 -3.25 0.81
N CYS A 29 -17.29 -4.44 0.92
CA CYS A 29 -18.12 -4.84 2.05
C CYS A 29 -17.32 -5.27 3.29
N LYS A 30 -16.19 -4.60 3.57
CA LYS A 30 -15.35 -4.88 4.74
C LYS A 30 -16.06 -4.43 6.03
N ASN A 31 -15.70 -5.06 7.14
CA ASN A 31 -16.06 -4.66 8.51
C ASN A 31 -17.54 -4.81 8.90
N GLY A 32 -18.20 -5.89 8.47
CA GLY A 32 -19.48 -6.30 9.09
C GLY A 32 -20.69 -5.39 8.81
N ASN A 33 -20.56 -4.39 7.93
CA ASN A 33 -21.66 -3.52 7.49
C ASN A 33 -22.55 -4.17 6.41
N LEU A 34 -22.52 -5.50 6.37
CA LEU A 34 -23.27 -6.33 5.44
C LEU A 34 -24.68 -6.58 5.95
N LEU A 35 -25.61 -6.80 5.03
CA LEU A 35 -26.90 -7.36 5.40
C LEU A 35 -26.66 -8.71 6.09
N PRO A 36 -27.08 -8.91 7.35
CA PRO A 36 -26.89 -10.18 8.03
C PRO A 36 -27.64 -11.29 7.30
N GLU A 37 -27.07 -12.50 7.22
CA GLU A 37 -27.65 -13.65 6.49
C GLU A 37 -29.04 -14.04 6.98
N ASN A 38 -29.33 -13.79 8.27
CA ASN A 38 -30.62 -14.11 8.91
C ASN A 38 -31.66 -12.99 8.79
N VAL A 39 -31.36 -11.92 8.05
CA VAL A 39 -32.27 -10.77 7.87
C VAL A 39 -32.89 -10.85 6.49
N ASP A 40 -34.23 -10.74 6.44
CA ASP A 40 -34.99 -10.66 5.19
C ASP A 40 -34.38 -9.60 4.24
N PRO A 41 -34.01 -9.95 3.00
CA PRO A 41 -33.57 -8.99 1.99
C PRO A 41 -34.53 -7.82 1.78
N HIS A 42 -35.84 -8.03 1.98
CA HIS A 42 -36.86 -7.00 1.92
C HIS A 42 -36.80 -6.01 3.09
N ALA A 43 -36.12 -6.36 4.20
CA ALA A 43 -35.88 -5.46 5.32
C ALA A 43 -34.78 -4.41 5.05
N ASN A 44 -34.01 -4.52 3.96
CA ASN A 44 -33.03 -3.52 3.58
C ASN A 44 -33.66 -2.39 2.74
N GLU A 45 -34.62 -1.70 3.35
CA GLU A 45 -35.43 -0.67 2.71
C GLU A 45 -34.58 0.46 2.08
N VAL A 46 -35.02 0.93 0.91
CA VAL A 46 -34.36 2.01 0.16
C VAL A 46 -34.97 3.35 0.54
N ILE A 47 -34.18 4.19 1.20
CA ILE A 47 -34.57 5.48 1.73
C ILE A 47 -34.12 6.62 0.80
N LEU A 48 -34.93 7.67 0.68
CA LEU A 48 -34.55 8.94 0.06
C LEU A 48 -33.63 9.75 0.99
N LEU A 49 -32.47 10.18 0.50
CA LEU A 49 -31.55 10.99 1.31
C LEU A 49 -31.87 12.49 1.18
N PRO A 50 -31.87 13.26 2.29
CA PRO A 50 -32.12 14.70 2.28
C PRO A 50 -30.89 15.45 1.75
N ASN A 51 -30.79 15.55 0.42
CA ASN A 51 -30.07 16.60 -0.30
C ASN A 51 -30.53 16.68 -1.78
N THR A 52 -31.78 16.30 -2.03
CA THR A 52 -32.38 16.36 -3.37
C THR A 52 -33.25 17.61 -3.43
N LYS A 53 -32.76 18.68 -4.08
CA LYS A 53 -33.71 19.65 -4.66
C LYS A 53 -34.56 18.84 -5.64
N ALA A 54 -35.84 18.63 -5.33
CA ALA A 54 -36.77 18.05 -6.27
C ALA A 54 -36.74 18.92 -7.54
N PRO A 55 -36.50 18.38 -8.74
CA PRO A 55 -36.71 19.17 -9.95
C PRO A 55 -38.21 19.50 -10.02
N SER A 56 -38.57 20.78 -10.17
CA SER A 56 -39.97 21.23 -10.26
C SER A 56 -40.66 20.83 -11.58
N SER A 57 -40.17 19.79 -12.26
CA SER A 57 -40.65 19.33 -13.55
C SER A 57 -40.25 17.88 -13.81
N ALA A 58 -40.74 16.95 -12.99
CA ALA A 58 -40.73 15.54 -13.34
C ALA A 58 -41.90 15.23 -14.30
N PRO A 59 -41.69 14.58 -15.46
CA PRO A 59 -42.77 13.92 -16.18
C PRO A 59 -43.29 12.77 -15.30
N LYS A 60 -44.62 12.64 -15.20
CA LYS A 60 -45.30 11.60 -14.41
C LYS A 60 -44.78 10.21 -14.83
N PRO A 61 -44.32 9.35 -13.91
CA PRO A 61 -44.05 7.95 -14.24
C PRO A 61 -45.37 7.22 -14.49
N HIS A 62 -45.52 6.60 -15.66
CA HIS A 62 -46.55 5.61 -15.95
C HIS A 62 -46.21 4.30 -15.25
N THR A 63 -46.34 4.31 -13.92
CA THR A 63 -46.47 3.21 -12.96
C THR A 63 -46.10 3.85 -11.64
N ALA A 64 -47.09 4.03 -10.77
CA ALA A 64 -46.84 4.50 -9.42
C ALA A 64 -45.84 3.54 -8.74
N PRO A 65 -44.69 4.01 -8.24
CA PRO A 65 -43.95 3.23 -7.26
C PRO A 65 -44.88 3.01 -6.06
N PRO A 66 -44.81 1.85 -5.37
CA PRO A 66 -45.57 1.65 -4.15
C PRO A 66 -45.30 2.83 -3.20
N GLU A 67 -46.38 3.37 -2.62
CA GLU A 67 -46.32 4.48 -1.66
C GLU A 67 -45.22 4.21 -0.63
N VAL A 68 -44.15 5.00 -0.69
CA VAL A 68 -43.06 4.92 0.29
C VAL A 68 -43.63 5.46 1.60
N LYS A 69 -44.08 4.55 2.46
CA LYS A 69 -44.50 4.89 3.82
C LYS A 69 -43.30 5.56 4.50
N PHE A 70 -43.48 6.82 4.89
CA PHE A 70 -42.52 7.60 5.68
C PHE A 70 -42.48 7.09 7.13
N ASN A 71 -42.11 5.83 7.36
CA ASN A 71 -42.01 5.27 8.71
C ASN A 71 -40.56 4.93 9.06
N GLU A 72 -40.05 5.64 10.05
CA GLU A 72 -38.89 5.35 10.91
C GLU A 72 -37.52 5.12 10.26
N VAL A 73 -36.89 6.19 9.78
CA VAL A 73 -35.42 6.29 9.86
C VAL A 73 -35.10 7.13 11.10
N LYS A 74 -34.93 6.46 12.26
CA LYS A 74 -34.63 7.12 13.55
C LYS A 74 -33.38 8.02 13.48
N SER A 75 -32.45 7.77 12.55
CA SER A 75 -31.34 8.68 12.23
C SER A 75 -30.73 8.43 10.86
N LEU A 76 -30.42 9.48 10.09
CA LEU A 76 -29.59 9.38 8.87
C LEU A 76 -28.19 8.80 9.14
N ARG A 77 -27.75 8.75 10.39
CA ARG A 77 -26.48 8.13 10.82
C ARG A 77 -26.50 6.61 10.66
N ASP A 78 -27.68 5.98 10.64
CA ASP A 78 -27.84 4.53 10.49
C ASP A 78 -27.73 4.05 9.04
N ILE A 79 -27.69 4.98 8.07
CA ILE A 79 -27.57 4.67 6.65
C ILE A 79 -26.09 4.45 6.30
N ARG A 80 -25.72 3.18 6.19
CA ARG A 80 -24.35 2.74 5.84
C ARG A 80 -24.10 2.70 4.34
N CYS A 81 -25.09 2.30 3.56
CA CYS A 81 -24.98 2.23 2.10
C CYS A 81 -25.64 3.46 1.46
N ARG A 82 -24.87 4.30 0.76
CA ARG A 82 -25.37 5.49 0.07
C ARG A 82 -25.00 5.42 -1.41
N PHE A 83 -25.98 5.61 -2.30
CA PHE A 83 -25.79 5.44 -3.75
C PHE A 83 -26.77 6.28 -4.59
N HIS A 84 -26.49 6.33 -5.90
CA HIS A 84 -27.44 6.74 -6.92
C HIS A 84 -27.93 5.49 -7.66
N PRO A 85 -29.25 5.22 -7.74
CA PRO A 85 -29.77 4.06 -8.47
C PRO A 85 -29.77 4.25 -9.99
N GLY A 86 -29.75 5.50 -10.46
CA GLY A 86 -29.66 5.84 -11.88
C GLY A 86 -28.20 5.98 -12.32
N HIS A 87 -27.94 6.03 -13.62
CA HIS A 87 -26.63 6.34 -14.17
C HIS A 87 -26.46 7.84 -14.45
N TYR A 88 -25.21 8.30 -14.55
CA TYR A 88 -24.90 9.66 -14.98
C TYR A 88 -24.96 9.75 -16.51
N SER A 89 -25.79 10.64 -17.03
CA SER A 89 -26.05 10.71 -18.47
C SER A 89 -24.81 11.13 -19.27
N SER A 90 -24.71 10.59 -20.48
CA SER A 90 -23.76 11.06 -21.49
C SER A 90 -24.12 12.48 -21.94
N ALA A 91 -23.12 13.22 -22.45
CA ALA A 91 -23.39 14.53 -23.02
C ALA A 91 -24.34 14.39 -24.23
N SER A 92 -25.43 15.14 -24.21
CA SER A 92 -26.35 15.28 -25.34
C SER A 92 -26.45 16.75 -25.72
N ARG A 93 -26.59 17.07 -27.02
CA ARG A 93 -26.72 18.45 -27.50
C ARG A 93 -27.82 19.18 -26.73
N GLY A 94 -27.48 20.30 -26.10
CA GLY A 94 -28.42 21.19 -25.42
C GLY A 94 -28.92 20.74 -24.03
N LYS A 95 -28.44 19.62 -23.47
CA LYS A 95 -28.79 19.22 -22.09
C LYS A 95 -27.55 18.95 -21.23
N PRO A 96 -27.49 19.47 -20.00
CA PRO A 96 -26.39 19.19 -19.09
C PRO A 96 -26.38 17.70 -18.73
N LYS A 97 -25.19 17.15 -18.49
CA LYS A 97 -25.06 15.80 -17.91
C LYS A 97 -25.68 15.80 -16.52
N GLN A 98 -26.45 14.76 -16.21
CA GLN A 98 -27.15 14.66 -14.94
C GLN A 98 -27.37 13.20 -14.55
N TRP A 99 -27.56 12.96 -13.25
CA TRP A 99 -28.01 11.67 -12.77
C TRP A 99 -29.47 11.42 -13.14
N THR A 100 -29.74 10.30 -13.81
CA THR A 100 -31.10 9.91 -14.21
C THR A 100 -32.05 9.64 -13.05
N CYS A 101 -31.54 9.44 -11.84
CA CYS A 101 -32.35 9.18 -10.65
C CYS A 101 -32.79 10.41 -9.85
N CYS A 102 -32.06 11.53 -9.94
CA CYS A 102 -32.35 12.72 -9.13
C CYS A 102 -32.13 14.06 -9.85
N GLY A 103 -31.65 14.03 -11.10
CA GLY A 103 -31.37 15.24 -11.87
C GLY A 103 -30.15 16.04 -11.41
N GLN A 104 -29.37 15.55 -10.43
CA GLN A 104 -28.15 16.24 -10.02
C GLN A 104 -27.15 16.34 -11.18
N THR A 105 -26.69 17.54 -11.46
CA THR A 105 -25.76 17.88 -12.56
C THR A 105 -24.30 17.96 -12.12
N ASN A 106 -24.05 17.91 -10.80
CA ASN A 106 -22.69 17.80 -10.27
C ASN A 106 -22.09 16.48 -10.79
N GLY A 107 -20.83 16.52 -11.24
CA GLY A 107 -20.19 15.37 -11.88
C GLY A 107 -20.30 14.08 -11.05
N ALA A 108 -20.27 12.92 -11.70
CA ALA A 108 -20.51 11.61 -11.08
C ALA A 108 -19.66 11.30 -9.83
N LYS A 109 -18.48 11.92 -9.68
CA LYS A 109 -17.60 11.75 -8.51
C LYS A 109 -17.89 12.71 -7.34
N VAL A 110 -18.63 13.78 -7.60
CA VAL A 110 -18.88 14.89 -6.66
C VAL A 110 -20.32 14.90 -6.18
N ALA A 111 -21.25 14.40 -7.00
CA ALA A 111 -22.65 14.28 -6.66
C ALA A 111 -22.87 13.52 -5.35
N SER A 112 -23.68 14.10 -4.46
CA SER A 112 -24.06 13.46 -3.21
C SER A 112 -25.15 12.41 -3.47
N PRO A 113 -25.00 11.18 -2.98
CA PRO A 113 -25.97 10.12 -3.16
C PRO A 113 -27.41 10.54 -2.85
N CYS A 114 -28.36 10.14 -3.71
CA CYS A 114 -29.78 10.46 -3.52
C CYS A 114 -30.60 9.36 -2.84
N ARG A 115 -30.04 8.15 -2.71
CA ARG A 115 -30.65 7.01 -2.02
C ARG A 115 -29.69 6.39 -1.02
N GLY A 116 -30.25 5.69 -0.04
CA GLY A 116 -29.46 4.86 0.85
C GLY A 116 -30.23 3.69 1.45
N CYS A 117 -29.49 2.76 2.02
CA CYS A 117 -29.98 1.58 2.73
C CYS A 117 -29.20 1.41 4.04
N LYS A 118 -29.81 0.73 5.01
CA LYS A 118 -29.18 0.45 6.31
C LYS A 118 -27.93 -0.41 6.15
N TRP A 119 -27.95 -1.39 5.24
CA TRP A 119 -26.85 -2.33 5.04
C TRP A 119 -26.35 -2.37 3.59
N HIS A 120 -25.09 -2.75 3.40
CA HIS A 120 -24.57 -3.09 2.08
C HIS A 120 -25.07 -4.45 1.64
N VAL A 121 -25.48 -4.55 0.36
CA VAL A 121 -25.85 -5.82 -0.28
C VAL A 121 -24.68 -6.23 -1.17
N PRO A 122 -23.96 -7.32 -0.85
CA PRO A 122 -22.82 -7.74 -1.63
C PRO A 122 -23.25 -8.34 -2.97
N LYS A 123 -22.54 -8.00 -4.06
CA LYS A 123 -22.73 -8.62 -5.37
C LYS A 123 -22.60 -10.15 -5.29
N SER A 124 -23.37 -10.86 -6.11
CA SER A 124 -23.40 -12.33 -6.22
C SER A 124 -22.17 -12.96 -6.91
N THR A 125 -20.98 -12.39 -6.73
CA THR A 125 -19.73 -12.93 -7.31
C THR A 125 -19.39 -14.28 -6.68
N SER A 126 -19.12 -15.29 -7.50
CA SER A 126 -18.83 -16.64 -7.02
C SER A 126 -17.52 -16.72 -6.23
N LEU A 127 -17.41 -17.71 -5.33
CA LEU A 127 -16.15 -17.98 -4.61
C LEU A 127 -15.00 -18.28 -5.57
N ALA A 128 -15.25 -18.97 -6.68
CA ALA A 128 -14.23 -19.29 -7.69
C ALA A 128 -13.64 -18.02 -8.32
N GLU A 129 -14.49 -17.07 -8.71
CA GLU A 129 -14.05 -15.77 -9.24
C GLU A 129 -13.28 -14.95 -8.19
N LEU A 130 -13.76 -14.94 -6.94
CA LEU A 130 -13.09 -14.27 -5.84
C LEU A 130 -11.71 -14.89 -5.55
N ARG A 131 -11.61 -16.24 -5.54
CA ARG A 131 -10.34 -16.96 -5.40
C ARG A 131 -9.38 -16.63 -6.55
N LYS A 132 -9.87 -16.51 -7.78
CA LYS A 132 -9.05 -16.13 -8.94
C LYS A 132 -8.55 -14.68 -8.83
N LYS A 133 -9.39 -13.75 -8.38
CA LYS A 133 -9.05 -12.31 -8.30
C LYS A 133 -8.19 -11.96 -7.07
N PHE A 134 -8.51 -12.54 -5.92
CA PHE A 134 -7.95 -12.15 -4.61
C PHE A 134 -7.13 -13.25 -3.92
N GLY A 135 -7.15 -14.48 -4.42
CA GLY A 135 -6.45 -15.59 -3.81
C GLY A 135 -4.94 -15.42 -3.86
N TYR A 136 -4.31 -15.47 -2.69
CA TYR A 136 -2.86 -15.51 -2.55
C TYR A 136 -2.33 -16.93 -2.77
N ARG A 137 -1.09 -17.04 -3.23
CA ARG A 137 -0.39 -18.31 -3.46
C ARG A 137 1.00 -18.28 -2.83
N ALA A 138 1.37 -19.35 -2.15
CA ALA A 138 2.73 -19.55 -1.64
C ALA A 138 3.72 -19.76 -2.79
N THR A 139 5.00 -19.43 -2.56
CA THR A 139 6.08 -19.79 -3.48
C THR A 139 6.10 -21.30 -3.68
N PRO A 140 6.00 -21.80 -4.92
CA PRO A 140 6.11 -23.23 -5.20
C PRO A 140 7.55 -23.70 -5.05
N GLN A 141 7.74 -25.01 -4.87
CA GLN A 141 9.04 -25.63 -5.11
C GLN A 141 9.39 -25.50 -6.59
N LEU A 142 10.63 -25.14 -6.88
CA LEU A 142 11.13 -25.11 -8.24
C LEU A 142 11.23 -26.55 -8.79
N PRO A 143 10.91 -26.78 -10.08
CA PRO A 143 11.16 -28.07 -10.71
C PRO A 143 12.63 -28.45 -10.59
N ASN A 144 12.92 -29.73 -10.30
CA ASN A 144 14.29 -30.25 -10.31
C ASN A 144 14.76 -30.49 -11.75
N ASP A 145 14.79 -29.44 -12.57
CA ASP A 145 15.17 -29.46 -14.00
C ASP A 145 16.58 -28.93 -14.25
N GLY A 146 17.40 -28.84 -13.19
CA GLY A 146 18.77 -28.35 -13.24
C GLY A 146 18.92 -26.83 -13.24
N ARG A 147 17.83 -26.07 -13.21
CA ARG A 147 17.89 -24.60 -13.00
C ARG A 147 18.21 -24.30 -11.54
N ALA A 148 19.31 -23.58 -11.32
CA ALA A 148 19.63 -23.04 -10.00
C ALA A 148 18.64 -21.92 -9.65
N GLU A 149 18.06 -21.98 -8.45
CA GLU A 149 17.33 -20.86 -7.88
C GLU A 149 18.29 -19.72 -7.55
N SER A 150 17.84 -18.47 -7.67
CA SER A 150 18.63 -17.36 -7.13
C SER A 150 18.65 -17.48 -5.61
N ILE A 151 19.83 -17.31 -5.01
CA ILE A 151 19.97 -17.26 -3.55
C ILE A 151 19.19 -16.06 -3.00
N ALA A 152 19.27 -14.92 -3.69
CA ALA A 152 18.58 -13.69 -3.33
C ALA A 152 18.22 -12.87 -4.57
N VAL A 153 17.05 -12.24 -4.56
CA VAL A 153 16.57 -11.36 -5.62
C VAL A 153 16.02 -10.06 -5.05
N ALA A 154 16.14 -8.96 -5.79
CA ALA A 154 15.44 -7.72 -5.47
C ALA A 154 14.24 -7.55 -6.42
N ILE A 155 13.13 -7.04 -5.89
CA ILE A 155 11.88 -6.88 -6.63
C ILE A 155 11.32 -5.47 -6.47
N ASP A 156 10.74 -4.97 -7.55
CA ASP A 156 9.86 -3.80 -7.55
C ASP A 156 8.73 -4.00 -8.57
N CYS A 157 7.52 -3.55 -8.21
CA CYS A 157 6.33 -3.63 -9.03
C CYS A 157 5.70 -2.26 -9.21
N GLU A 158 5.19 -2.02 -10.41
CA GLU A 158 4.35 -0.86 -10.68
C GLU A 158 2.87 -1.23 -10.69
N MET A 159 2.06 -0.33 -10.13
CA MET A 159 0.61 -0.52 -9.97
C MET A 159 -0.23 0.56 -10.64
N GLY A 160 -1.25 0.12 -11.38
CA GLY A 160 -2.35 0.96 -11.86
C GLY A 160 -3.61 0.79 -11.01
N THR A 161 -4.62 1.61 -11.29
CA THR A 161 -5.92 1.57 -10.63
C THR A 161 -6.99 1.07 -11.61
N SER A 162 -7.67 -0.02 -11.26
CA SER A 162 -8.81 -0.56 -12.01
C SER A 162 -10.02 0.39 -11.98
N VAL A 163 -11.01 0.15 -12.85
CA VAL A 163 -12.30 0.89 -12.82
C VAL A 163 -13.07 0.69 -11.51
N GLU A 164 -12.81 -0.41 -10.80
CA GLU A 164 -13.41 -0.68 -9.49
C GLU A 164 -12.60 -0.04 -8.34
N GLY A 165 -11.46 0.60 -8.64
CA GLY A 165 -10.60 1.24 -7.67
C GLY A 165 -9.60 0.30 -6.99
N ASP A 166 -9.57 -0.98 -7.36
CA ASP A 166 -8.53 -1.92 -6.91
C ASP A 166 -7.18 -1.61 -7.57
N SER A 167 -6.10 -1.76 -6.82
CA SER A 167 -4.72 -1.70 -7.33
C SER A 167 -4.39 -2.96 -8.13
N GLU A 168 -3.85 -2.79 -9.34
CA GLU A 168 -3.53 -3.87 -10.28
C GLU A 168 -2.09 -3.75 -10.77
N LEU A 169 -1.39 -4.90 -10.82
CA LEU A 169 -0.02 -5.00 -11.31
C LEU A 169 0.07 -4.63 -12.79
N ILE A 170 0.97 -3.72 -13.14
CA ILE A 170 1.19 -3.25 -14.52
C ILE A 170 2.65 -3.36 -14.98
N ARG A 171 3.61 -3.53 -14.07
CA ARG A 171 5.01 -3.88 -14.37
C ARG A 171 5.58 -4.68 -13.20
N VAL A 172 6.49 -5.60 -13.49
CA VAL A 172 7.28 -6.30 -12.49
C VAL A 172 8.73 -6.34 -12.94
N THR A 173 9.62 -6.02 -12.01
CA THR A 173 11.06 -6.09 -12.19
C THR A 173 11.66 -6.95 -11.08
N VAL A 174 12.48 -7.92 -11.47
CA VAL A 174 13.23 -8.80 -10.58
C VAL A 174 14.69 -8.79 -11.04
N ILE A 175 15.59 -8.51 -10.11
CA ILE A 175 17.03 -8.52 -10.35
C ILE A 175 17.71 -9.53 -9.45
N ASP A 176 18.79 -10.12 -9.93
CA ASP A 176 19.65 -10.97 -9.10
C ASP A 176 20.43 -10.10 -8.10
N TYR A 177 20.47 -10.51 -6.83
CA TYR A 177 21.07 -9.71 -5.77
C TYR A 177 22.60 -9.53 -5.92
N PHE A 178 23.32 -10.56 -6.37
CA PHE A 178 24.78 -10.55 -6.39
C PHE A 178 25.34 -9.94 -7.67
N THR A 179 24.76 -10.31 -8.80
CA THR A 179 25.21 -9.87 -10.13
C THR A 179 24.54 -8.57 -10.59
N ALA A 180 23.47 -8.13 -9.91
CA ALA A 180 22.60 -7.03 -10.35
C ALA A 180 21.98 -7.23 -11.75
N ALA A 181 22.03 -8.45 -12.29
CA ALA A 181 21.46 -8.77 -13.59
C ALA A 181 19.92 -8.71 -13.56
N ARG A 182 19.31 -8.19 -14.63
CA ARG A 182 17.85 -8.23 -14.82
C ARG A 182 17.41 -9.66 -15.10
N LEU A 183 16.70 -10.28 -14.16
CA LEU A 183 16.09 -11.59 -14.34
C LEU A 183 14.73 -11.48 -15.02
N LEU A 184 13.96 -10.45 -14.64
CA LEU A 184 12.67 -10.11 -15.23
C LEU A 184 12.50 -8.59 -15.23
N ASP A 185 12.06 -7.99 -16.33
CA ASP A 185 11.66 -6.58 -16.38
C ASP A 185 10.63 -6.45 -17.50
N THR A 186 9.34 -6.48 -17.15
CA THR A 186 8.29 -6.54 -18.16
C THR A 186 6.99 -5.90 -17.72
N LEU A 187 6.27 -5.35 -18.70
CA LEU A 187 4.91 -4.88 -18.50
C LEU A 187 3.95 -6.06 -18.31
N VAL A 188 2.96 -5.86 -17.46
CA VAL A 188 1.90 -6.82 -17.18
C VAL A 188 0.58 -6.22 -17.67
N TYR A 189 -0.04 -6.82 -18.68
CA TYR A 189 -1.34 -6.38 -19.16
C TYR A 189 -2.43 -6.82 -18.17
N PRO A 190 -3.17 -5.90 -17.52
CA PRO A 190 -4.14 -6.26 -16.50
C PRO A 190 -5.29 -7.08 -17.07
N ALA A 191 -5.80 -8.04 -16.29
CA ALA A 191 -6.95 -8.86 -16.67
C ALA A 191 -8.30 -8.15 -16.46
N VAL A 192 -8.28 -6.94 -15.88
CA VAL A 192 -9.46 -6.14 -15.56
C VAL A 192 -9.38 -4.76 -16.22
N PRO A 193 -10.51 -4.10 -16.47
CA PRO A 193 -10.51 -2.75 -17.03
C PRO A 193 -9.81 -1.74 -16.12
N MET A 194 -8.94 -0.92 -16.69
CA MET A 194 -8.14 0.06 -15.97
C MET A 194 -8.73 1.48 -16.08
N ALA A 195 -8.90 2.14 -14.94
CA ALA A 195 -9.23 3.56 -14.88
C ALA A 195 -8.00 4.43 -15.19
N HIS A 196 -6.90 4.19 -14.47
CA HIS A 196 -5.65 4.94 -14.60
C HIS A 196 -4.45 4.02 -14.43
N PHE A 197 -3.38 4.27 -15.19
CA PHE A 197 -2.09 3.56 -15.02
C PHE A 197 -1.18 4.23 -13.98
N ASN A 198 -1.63 5.31 -13.33
CA ASN A 198 -0.87 6.07 -12.35
C ASN A 198 0.50 6.56 -12.88
N THR A 199 0.58 6.95 -14.15
CA THR A 199 1.84 7.23 -14.89
C THR A 199 2.82 8.13 -14.15
N ARG A 200 2.35 9.15 -13.41
CA ARG A 200 3.21 10.04 -12.61
C ARG A 200 4.05 9.31 -11.55
N PHE A 201 3.60 8.12 -11.14
CA PHE A 201 4.28 7.23 -10.20
C PHE A 201 4.83 6.03 -10.96
N SER A 202 4.03 5.37 -11.80
CA SER A 202 4.44 4.11 -12.43
C SER A 202 5.37 4.23 -13.63
N GLY A 203 5.50 5.43 -14.20
CA GLY A 203 6.18 5.64 -15.47
C GLY A 203 5.50 4.97 -16.66
N VAL A 204 4.35 4.28 -16.52
CA VAL A 204 3.67 3.54 -17.58
C VAL A 204 2.45 4.32 -18.09
N THR A 205 2.38 4.59 -19.40
CA THR A 205 1.19 5.16 -20.03
C THR A 205 0.28 4.10 -20.64
N ARG A 206 -0.98 4.48 -20.92
CA ARG A 206 -1.89 3.66 -21.73
C ARG A 206 -1.29 3.32 -23.10
N LYS A 207 -0.60 4.27 -23.74
CA LYS A 207 0.04 4.05 -25.05
C LYS A 207 1.13 2.97 -24.96
N ASP A 208 1.97 3.02 -23.93
CA ASP A 208 3.03 2.02 -23.74
C ASP A 208 2.44 0.62 -23.56
N MET A 209 1.40 0.50 -22.73
CA MET A 209 0.73 -0.76 -22.45
C MET A 209 0.04 -1.35 -23.70
N GLU A 210 -0.68 -0.53 -24.47
CA GLU A 210 -1.34 -1.00 -25.70
C GLU A 210 -0.34 -1.35 -26.80
N SER A 211 0.75 -0.58 -26.94
CA SER A 211 1.86 -0.96 -27.82
C SER A 211 2.50 -2.28 -27.38
N ALA A 212 2.76 -2.45 -26.08
CA ALA A 212 3.32 -3.68 -25.55
C ALA A 212 2.46 -4.90 -25.83
N ARG A 213 1.14 -4.75 -25.68
CA ARG A 213 0.17 -5.80 -26.00
C ARG A 213 0.17 -6.14 -27.48
N ARG A 214 0.13 -5.14 -28.37
CA ARG A 214 0.13 -5.33 -29.83
C ARG A 214 1.42 -6.03 -30.29
N GLU A 215 2.55 -5.67 -29.71
CA GLU A 215 3.88 -6.23 -30.00
C GLU A 215 4.16 -7.54 -29.25
N LYS A 216 3.22 -8.04 -28.43
CA LYS A 216 3.38 -9.25 -27.59
C LYS A 216 4.61 -9.20 -26.66
N ARG A 217 5.02 -8.01 -26.21
CA ARG A 217 6.15 -7.78 -25.29
C ARG A 217 5.74 -7.58 -23.82
N CYS A 218 4.52 -7.99 -23.47
CA CYS A 218 4.01 -7.94 -22.10
C CYS A 218 3.47 -9.31 -21.67
N ILE A 219 3.44 -9.53 -20.35
CA ILE A 219 2.82 -10.72 -19.77
C ILE A 219 1.32 -10.47 -19.57
N MET A 220 0.48 -11.42 -19.98
CA MET A 220 -0.97 -11.32 -19.83
C MET A 220 -1.40 -11.72 -18.41
N GLY A 221 -1.73 -10.73 -17.59
CA GLY A 221 -2.31 -10.91 -16.26
C GLY A 221 -1.31 -11.28 -15.16
N ARG A 222 -1.70 -10.94 -13.93
CA ARG A 222 -0.93 -11.15 -12.69
C ARG A 222 -0.49 -12.60 -12.49
N GLU A 223 -1.34 -13.56 -12.79
CA GLU A 223 -1.05 -14.98 -12.56
C GLU A 223 0.19 -15.44 -13.36
N ARG A 224 0.26 -15.06 -14.64
CA ARG A 224 1.41 -15.37 -15.49
C ARG A 224 2.64 -14.56 -15.09
N ALA A 225 2.46 -13.33 -14.62
CA ALA A 225 3.57 -12.51 -14.12
C ALA A 225 4.20 -13.16 -12.88
N ARG A 226 3.38 -13.58 -11.92
CA ARG A 226 3.84 -14.32 -10.73
C ARG A 226 4.52 -15.64 -11.11
N ALA A 227 3.97 -16.40 -12.06
CA ALA A 227 4.62 -17.61 -12.54
C ALA A 227 5.98 -17.33 -13.21
N ALA A 228 6.15 -16.17 -13.86
CA ALA A 228 7.45 -15.76 -14.41
C ALA A 228 8.46 -15.42 -13.31
N VAL A 229 8.04 -14.72 -12.25
CA VAL A 229 8.88 -14.46 -11.05
C VAL A 229 9.36 -15.78 -10.45
N TRP A 230 8.45 -16.74 -10.27
CA TRP A 230 8.77 -18.06 -9.70
C TRP A 230 9.65 -18.95 -10.56
N LYS A 231 10.04 -18.54 -11.77
CA LYS A 231 11.11 -19.23 -12.51
C LYS A 231 12.50 -19.00 -11.90
N HIS A 232 12.63 -17.98 -11.05
CA HIS A 232 13.90 -17.55 -10.45
C HIS A 232 13.89 -17.62 -8.92
N VAL A 233 12.71 -17.87 -8.31
CA VAL A 233 12.49 -17.74 -6.88
C VAL A 233 11.85 -19.01 -6.34
N GLY A 234 12.58 -19.73 -5.49
CA GLY A 234 12.07 -20.85 -4.70
C GLY A 234 11.74 -20.44 -3.26
N PRO A 235 11.27 -21.38 -2.41
CA PRO A 235 10.88 -21.07 -1.04
C PRO A 235 12.04 -20.58 -0.15
N ALA A 236 13.28 -20.91 -0.50
CA ALA A 236 14.50 -20.52 0.23
C ALA A 236 15.14 -19.24 -0.30
N THR A 237 14.82 -18.80 -1.53
CA THR A 237 15.31 -17.55 -2.11
C THR A 237 14.92 -16.36 -1.23
N ILE A 238 15.87 -15.48 -0.91
CA ILE A 238 15.57 -14.24 -0.17
C ILE A 238 15.05 -13.18 -1.13
N VAL A 239 13.91 -12.57 -0.83
CA VAL A 239 13.32 -11.49 -1.62
C VAL A 239 13.55 -10.15 -0.92
N ILE A 240 14.23 -9.23 -1.61
CA ILE A 240 14.54 -7.90 -1.13
C ILE A 240 13.60 -6.89 -1.80
N GLY A 241 13.08 -5.93 -1.04
CA GLY A 241 12.35 -4.79 -1.61
C GLY A 241 12.25 -3.61 -0.64
N HIS A 242 11.49 -2.60 -1.03
CA HIS A 242 11.20 -1.43 -0.19
C HIS A 242 9.69 -1.26 -0.05
N ALA A 243 9.15 -1.46 1.15
CA ALA A 243 7.71 -1.68 1.35
C ALA A 243 7.19 -2.88 0.53
N ALA A 244 7.97 -3.97 0.54
CA ALA A 244 7.79 -5.12 -0.36
C ALA A 244 6.44 -5.83 -0.18
N ASN A 245 5.74 -5.60 0.95
CA ASN A 245 4.38 -6.05 1.14
C ASN A 245 3.42 -5.55 0.04
N ASN A 246 3.68 -4.39 -0.56
CA ASN A 246 2.89 -3.85 -1.66
C ASN A 246 3.10 -4.67 -2.94
N ASP A 247 4.34 -4.98 -3.28
CA ASP A 247 4.73 -5.77 -4.45
C ASP A 247 4.19 -7.21 -4.34
N LEU A 248 4.39 -7.85 -3.19
CA LEU A 248 3.87 -9.19 -2.92
C LEU A 248 2.33 -9.20 -2.94
N ALA A 249 1.68 -8.16 -2.43
CA ALA A 249 0.24 -8.01 -2.54
C ALA A 249 -0.23 -7.82 -3.99
N ALA A 250 0.49 -7.02 -4.79
CA ALA A 250 0.22 -6.80 -6.20
C ALA A 250 0.36 -8.08 -7.02
N LEU A 251 1.25 -9.00 -6.62
CA LEU A 251 1.41 -10.33 -7.22
C LEU A 251 0.44 -11.38 -6.63
N ARG A 252 -0.24 -11.09 -5.50
CA ARG A 252 -1.01 -12.07 -4.70
C ARG A 252 -0.12 -13.25 -4.30
N TRP A 253 1.03 -12.93 -3.76
CA TRP A 253 2.11 -13.86 -3.48
C TRP A 253 2.40 -13.89 -1.97
N ILE A 254 2.53 -15.10 -1.42
CA ILE A 254 2.99 -15.36 -0.05
C ILE A 254 4.42 -15.87 -0.15
N HIS A 255 5.33 -15.19 0.51
CA HIS A 255 6.73 -15.57 0.60
C HIS A 255 7.26 -15.24 1.99
N MET A 256 8.10 -16.11 2.54
CA MET A 256 8.51 -16.05 3.95
C MET A 256 9.90 -15.43 4.16
N GLN A 257 10.79 -15.52 3.16
CA GLN A 257 12.15 -14.99 3.26
C GLN A 257 12.22 -13.60 2.64
N VAL A 258 11.78 -12.57 3.38
CA VAL A 258 11.72 -11.20 2.88
C VAL A 258 12.60 -10.26 3.70
N ILE A 259 13.43 -9.48 3.01
CA ILE A 259 14.16 -8.33 3.55
C ILE A 259 13.48 -7.06 3.03
N ASP A 260 12.87 -6.30 3.93
CA ASP A 260 12.21 -5.04 3.60
C ASP A 260 13.03 -3.86 4.12
N THR A 261 13.64 -3.12 3.20
CA THR A 261 14.50 -1.99 3.54
C THR A 261 13.77 -0.85 4.25
N LEU A 262 12.46 -0.68 4.02
CA LEU A 262 11.66 0.30 4.75
C LEU A 262 11.55 -0.10 6.23
N LEU A 263 11.27 -1.37 6.50
CA LEU A 263 11.14 -1.87 7.87
C LEU A 263 12.47 -1.84 8.61
N ILE A 264 13.58 -2.16 7.92
CA ILE A 264 14.92 -2.05 8.50
C ILE A 264 15.23 -0.60 8.87
N ALA A 265 15.00 0.34 7.95
CA ALA A 265 15.25 1.76 8.22
C ALA A 265 14.40 2.26 9.42
N GLN A 266 13.11 1.91 9.46
CA GLN A 266 12.24 2.26 10.59
C GLN A 266 12.74 1.66 11.91
N GLN A 267 13.19 0.40 11.89
CA GLN A 267 13.71 -0.26 13.08
C GLN A 267 14.98 0.43 13.58
N ILE A 268 15.94 0.70 12.70
CA ILE A 268 17.18 1.39 13.05
C ILE A 268 16.88 2.77 13.63
N THR A 269 15.98 3.53 13.00
CA THR A 269 15.58 4.85 13.51
C THR A 269 14.95 4.76 14.89
N ASN A 270 14.05 3.81 15.13
CA ASN A 270 13.44 3.63 16.45
C ASN A 270 14.48 3.26 17.52
N GLU A 271 15.39 2.33 17.21
CA GLU A 271 16.47 1.93 18.12
C GLU A 271 17.38 3.12 18.46
N THR A 272 17.72 3.95 17.47
CA THR A 272 18.59 5.11 17.68
C THR A 272 17.89 6.19 18.51
N VAL A 273 16.61 6.46 18.24
CA VAL A 273 15.81 7.41 19.03
C VAL A 273 15.71 6.96 20.49
N SER A 274 15.45 5.67 20.74
CA SER A 274 15.41 5.13 22.10
C SER A 274 16.76 5.29 22.81
N GLN A 275 17.86 4.95 22.15
CA GLN A 275 19.20 5.10 22.75
C GLN A 275 19.51 6.57 23.07
N THR A 276 19.21 7.51 22.16
CA THR A 276 19.45 8.94 22.44
C THR A 276 18.64 9.46 23.62
N GLN A 277 17.40 9.00 23.79
CA GLN A 277 16.57 9.40 24.93
C GLN A 277 17.11 8.84 26.25
N GLU A 278 17.62 7.61 26.23
CA GLU A 278 18.26 6.99 27.39
C GLU A 278 19.59 7.69 27.75
N ASP A 279 20.39 8.05 26.76
CA ASP A 279 21.66 8.76 26.94
C ASP A 279 21.43 10.20 27.48
N GLU A 280 20.47 10.93 26.92
CA GLU A 280 20.06 12.27 27.38
C GLU A 280 19.54 12.22 28.82
N ALA A 281 18.69 11.23 29.16
CA ALA A 281 18.20 11.05 30.53
C ALA A 281 19.33 10.67 31.50
N ALA A 282 20.29 9.85 31.08
CA ALA A 282 21.44 9.49 31.89
C ALA A 282 22.39 10.68 32.11
N GLU A 283 22.55 11.55 31.11
CA GLU A 283 23.34 12.79 31.23
C GLU A 283 22.66 13.80 32.16
N GLU A 284 21.34 13.96 32.07
CA GLU A 284 20.56 14.80 32.99
C GLU A 284 20.63 14.29 34.44
N MET A 285 20.55 12.98 34.64
CA MET A 285 20.73 12.37 35.97
C MET A 285 22.15 12.56 36.51
N ARG A 286 23.19 12.39 35.68
CA ARG A 286 24.58 12.67 36.10
C ARG A 286 24.81 14.15 36.40
N ALA A 287 24.13 15.06 35.70
CA ALA A 287 24.21 16.48 35.99
C ALA A 287 23.58 16.79 37.36
N TYR A 288 22.46 16.15 37.69
CA TYR A 288 21.81 16.30 39.01
C TYR A 288 22.66 15.73 40.16
N ASP A 289 23.29 14.56 39.99
CA ASP A 289 24.16 13.96 41.01
C ASP A 289 25.44 14.78 41.26
N ASN A 290 25.89 15.60 40.31
CA ASN A 290 27.05 16.49 40.47
C ASN A 290 26.70 17.84 41.14
N ASP A 291 25.41 18.18 41.26
CA ASP A 291 24.95 19.43 41.89
C ASP A 291 24.65 19.26 43.40
N GLU A 292 24.70 18.05 43.96
CA GLU A 292 24.56 17.82 45.43
C GLU A 292 25.85 18.13 46.22
N ASP A 293 26.98 18.44 45.57
CA ASP A 293 28.23 18.87 46.22
C ASP A 293 28.44 20.41 46.22
N ASP A 294 27.50 21.20 45.68
CA ASP A 294 27.56 22.68 45.71
C ASP A 294 26.22 23.26 46.19
N GLU A 295 25.99 23.23 47.51
CA GLU A 295 25.00 24.10 48.16
C GLU A 295 25.42 25.57 47.97
N GLU A 296 24.98 26.19 46.88
CA GLU A 296 24.54 27.59 46.77
C GLU A 296 24.47 28.03 45.28
N ARG A 297 23.27 28.02 44.65
CA ARG A 297 22.79 29.18 43.86
C ARG A 297 21.37 29.07 43.31
N GLU A 298 20.70 30.20 43.48
CA GLU A 298 19.39 30.67 43.03
C GLU A 298 18.82 30.13 41.70
N GLY A 299 17.63 29.54 41.80
CA GLY A 299 16.40 30.09 41.21
C GLY A 299 16.39 30.48 39.73
N GLY A 300 16.36 29.49 38.83
CA GLY A 300 16.08 29.70 37.41
C GLY A 300 15.16 28.63 36.82
N GLN A 301 13.86 28.93 36.66
CA GLN A 301 12.92 28.09 35.93
C GLN A 301 13.31 28.01 34.44
N LYS A 302 13.96 26.91 34.01
CA LYS A 302 14.00 26.51 32.61
C LYS A 302 12.72 25.73 32.28
N LYS A 303 11.92 26.28 31.35
CA LYS A 303 10.79 25.56 30.74
C LYS A 303 11.33 24.41 29.90
N GLY A 304 11.23 23.19 30.42
CA GLY A 304 11.49 21.98 29.64
C GLY A 304 10.57 21.89 28.42
N LYS A 305 11.13 21.60 27.26
CA LYS A 305 10.37 21.11 26.10
C LYS A 305 9.92 19.69 26.42
N GLY A 306 8.63 19.39 26.25
CA GLY A 306 8.07 18.08 26.55
C GLY A 306 8.58 16.95 25.63
N PRO A 307 8.39 15.68 26.01
CA PRO A 307 9.16 14.53 25.51
C PRO A 307 8.68 13.95 24.16
N ASN A 308 8.03 14.73 23.29
CA ASN A 308 7.36 14.18 22.10
C ASN A 308 7.61 14.90 20.77
N ASP A 309 8.61 15.79 20.68
CA ASP A 309 8.98 16.46 19.42
C ASP A 309 10.26 15.84 18.82
N VAL A 310 10.20 14.57 18.42
CA VAL A 310 11.22 14.02 17.50
C VAL A 310 10.96 14.64 16.13
N THR A 311 11.73 15.68 15.80
CA THR A 311 11.58 16.40 14.53
C THR A 311 12.16 15.59 13.36
N GLU A 312 11.63 15.81 12.17
CA GLU A 312 12.13 15.19 10.92
C GLU A 312 13.63 15.52 10.68
N ASP A 313 14.09 16.67 11.19
CA ASP A 313 15.50 17.07 11.15
C ASP A 313 16.38 16.22 12.07
N MET A 314 15.88 15.83 13.25
CA MET A 314 16.57 14.87 14.13
C MET A 314 16.64 13.50 13.46
N ILE A 315 15.56 13.01 12.84
CA ILE A 315 15.57 11.74 12.10
C ILE A 315 16.56 11.80 10.94
N ASN A 316 16.57 12.89 10.16
CA ASN A 316 17.52 13.07 9.06
C ASN A 316 18.97 13.24 9.55
N SER A 317 19.20 13.73 10.76
CA SER A 317 20.53 13.75 11.40
C SER A 317 20.94 12.34 11.84
N LEU A 318 20.08 11.64 12.56
CA LEU A 318 20.30 10.27 13.04
C LEU A 318 20.57 9.30 11.87
N VAL A 319 19.80 9.39 10.79
CA VAL A 319 20.00 8.61 9.56
C VAL A 319 21.33 8.95 8.87
N ARG A 320 21.84 10.17 9.01
CA ARG A 320 23.19 10.58 8.54
C ARG A 320 24.30 10.06 9.46
N ASP A 321 24.11 10.08 10.77
CA ASP A 321 25.11 9.68 11.77
C ASP A 321 25.37 8.17 11.79
N ILE A 322 24.43 7.37 11.26
CA ILE A 322 24.62 5.94 10.96
C ILE A 322 25.61 5.71 9.78
N GLY A 323 25.96 6.76 9.03
CA GLY A 323 26.96 6.74 7.99
C GLY A 323 28.37 6.92 8.54
N LEU A 324 29.19 5.87 8.48
CA LEU A 324 30.62 5.92 8.77
C LEU A 324 31.27 7.15 8.11
N GLY A 325 31.89 7.99 8.95
CA GLY A 325 32.71 9.18 8.67
C GLY A 325 33.27 9.35 7.27
N ALA A 326 32.41 9.76 6.33
CA ALA A 326 32.84 10.30 5.04
C ALA A 326 32.45 11.78 5.02
N ASP A 327 33.47 12.63 5.13
CA ASP A 327 33.42 14.09 5.01
C ASP A 327 32.52 14.49 3.83
N ARG A 328 31.31 14.98 4.14
CA ARG A 328 30.36 15.50 3.15
C ARG A 328 29.77 16.79 3.69
N GLY A 329 29.95 17.84 2.90
CA GLY A 329 29.72 19.24 3.26
C GLY A 329 28.30 19.62 3.70
N PRO A 330 28.09 20.91 4.01
CA PRO A 330 26.96 21.37 4.81
C PRO A 330 25.59 21.10 4.17
N ALA A 331 24.63 20.76 5.03
CA ALA A 331 23.25 20.46 4.66
C ALA A 331 22.53 21.67 4.02
N PRO A 332 21.72 21.48 2.96
CA PRO A 332 20.86 22.54 2.45
C PRO A 332 19.68 22.83 3.39
N ALA A 333 19.28 24.11 3.46
CA ALA A 333 18.23 24.63 4.33
C ALA A 333 16.85 23.96 4.15
N PRO A 334 16.03 23.89 5.22
CA PRO A 334 14.75 23.18 5.21
C PRO A 334 13.74 23.84 4.27
N LYS A 335 13.16 23.05 3.35
CA LYS A 335 12.06 23.46 2.47
C LYS A 335 10.82 22.65 2.83
N LYS A 336 9.65 23.30 2.83
CA LYS A 336 8.35 22.63 3.07
C LYS A 336 8.18 21.44 2.12
N HIS A 337 8.03 20.25 2.68
CA HIS A 337 8.04 19.00 1.95
C HIS A 337 6.77 18.74 1.14
N ALA A 338 6.96 18.28 -0.09
CA ALA A 338 5.88 17.86 -0.97
C ALA A 338 5.42 16.43 -0.62
N LYS A 339 4.19 16.08 -1.00
CA LYS A 339 3.61 14.74 -0.81
C LYS A 339 4.51 13.67 -1.46
N GLY A 340 5.22 12.87 -0.64
CA GLY A 340 6.19 11.87 -1.09
C GLY A 340 7.63 12.05 -0.56
N GLU A 341 7.86 12.99 0.36
CA GLU A 341 9.16 13.26 0.97
C GLU A 341 9.09 12.94 2.46
N GLY A 342 9.19 11.66 2.82
CA GLY A 342 9.36 11.22 4.22
C GLY A 342 10.78 10.68 4.45
N PRO A 343 11.22 10.57 5.72
CA PRO A 343 12.60 10.21 6.07
C PRO A 343 12.97 8.81 5.59
N HIS A 344 12.01 7.89 5.54
CA HIS A 344 12.25 6.50 5.14
C HIS A 344 11.79 6.19 3.71
N THR A 345 11.51 7.19 2.88
CA THR A 345 11.26 6.91 1.46
C THR A 345 12.52 6.35 0.81
N LEU A 346 12.36 5.44 -0.15
CA LEU A 346 13.48 4.87 -0.89
C LEU A 346 14.44 5.95 -1.40
N LYS A 347 13.87 7.03 -1.97
CA LYS A 347 14.62 8.19 -2.43
C LYS A 347 15.46 8.85 -1.33
N THR A 348 14.87 9.15 -0.17
CA THR A 348 15.61 9.77 0.94
C THR A 348 16.70 8.84 1.45
N LEU A 349 16.41 7.55 1.64
CA LEU A 349 17.37 6.58 2.14
C LEU A 349 18.54 6.38 1.17
N CYS A 350 18.29 6.30 -0.13
CA CYS A 350 19.36 6.22 -1.13
C CYS A 350 20.24 7.47 -1.14
N ARG A 351 19.65 8.64 -1.01
CA ARG A 351 20.43 9.89 -0.91
C ARG A 351 21.30 9.89 0.33
N VAL A 352 20.77 9.52 1.50
CA VAL A 352 21.49 9.59 2.76
C VAL A 352 22.55 8.50 2.88
N HIS A 353 22.20 7.23 2.62
CA HIS A 353 23.11 6.11 2.85
C HIS A 353 24.01 5.79 1.66
N LEU A 354 23.54 6.03 0.44
CA LEU A 354 24.29 5.69 -0.78
C LEU A 354 24.84 6.93 -1.51
N GLY A 355 24.46 8.15 -1.11
CA GLY A 355 24.81 9.37 -1.84
C GLY A 355 24.23 9.44 -3.25
N ARG A 356 23.17 8.67 -3.54
CA ARG A 356 22.60 8.51 -4.89
C ARG A 356 21.21 9.15 -4.97
N GLU A 357 21.03 10.05 -5.94
CA GLU A 357 19.71 10.56 -6.31
C GLU A 357 19.01 9.58 -7.26
N ILE A 358 17.79 9.20 -6.92
CA ILE A 358 16.91 8.35 -7.73
C ILE A 358 15.54 9.04 -7.89
N GLN A 359 14.70 8.56 -8.80
CA GLN A 359 13.34 9.10 -9.01
C GLN A 359 13.35 10.62 -9.18
N SER A 360 14.23 11.12 -10.06
CA SER A 360 14.38 12.56 -10.28
C SER A 360 13.11 13.15 -10.93
N LYS A 361 12.81 14.43 -10.65
CA LYS A 361 11.58 15.11 -11.13
C LYS A 361 11.51 15.25 -12.66
N GLN A 362 12.61 14.99 -13.35
CA GLN A 362 12.70 15.04 -14.82
C GLN A 362 12.17 13.74 -15.47
N SER A 363 11.99 12.68 -14.69
CA SER A 363 11.45 11.41 -15.18
C SER A 363 9.92 11.46 -15.32
N ARG A 364 9.39 10.69 -16.27
CA ARG A 364 7.94 10.59 -16.55
C ARG A 364 7.16 9.89 -15.43
N GLY A 365 7.87 9.26 -14.49
CA GLY A 365 7.43 8.43 -13.38
C GLY A 365 8.64 7.59 -12.93
N HIS A 366 8.44 6.69 -11.98
CA HIS A 366 9.51 5.85 -11.44
C HIS A 366 9.94 4.78 -12.45
N ASP A 367 11.19 4.32 -12.31
CA ASP A 367 11.72 3.19 -13.03
C ASP A 367 11.91 2.03 -12.06
N SER A 368 11.03 1.04 -12.16
CA SER A 368 11.10 -0.17 -11.34
C SER A 368 12.46 -0.88 -11.30
N PHE A 369 13.30 -0.75 -12.34
CA PHE A 369 14.65 -1.29 -12.26
C PHE A 369 15.57 -0.47 -11.36
N GLU A 370 15.53 0.87 -11.48
CA GLU A 370 16.26 1.77 -10.58
C GLU A 370 15.84 1.51 -9.13
N ASP A 371 14.54 1.33 -8.90
CA ASP A 371 13.97 1.11 -7.57
C ASP A 371 14.34 -0.27 -6.99
N ALA A 372 14.28 -1.34 -7.79
CA ALA A 372 14.73 -2.67 -7.36
C ALA A 372 16.24 -2.69 -7.04
N LEU A 373 17.05 -2.03 -7.88
CA LEU A 373 18.50 -1.89 -7.65
C LEU A 373 18.78 -1.05 -6.40
N ALA A 374 18.00 0.00 -6.18
CA ALA A 374 18.06 0.83 -4.99
C ALA A 374 17.74 0.09 -3.70
N ALA A 375 16.67 -0.70 -3.69
CA ALA A 375 16.34 -1.55 -2.56
C ALA A 375 17.44 -2.60 -2.29
N ARG A 376 18.02 -3.20 -3.34
CA ARG A 376 19.15 -4.12 -3.23
C ARG A 376 20.37 -3.47 -2.57
N ASP A 377 20.76 -2.29 -3.05
CA ASP A 377 21.95 -1.58 -2.57
C ASP A 377 21.78 -1.10 -1.13
N LEU A 378 20.57 -0.64 -0.76
CA LEU A 378 20.27 -0.28 0.63
C LEU A 378 20.31 -1.50 1.56
N ALA A 379 19.75 -2.63 1.15
CA ALA A 379 19.85 -3.85 1.93
C ALA A 379 21.32 -4.26 2.14
N HIS A 380 22.14 -4.16 1.08
CA HIS A 380 23.58 -4.41 1.17
C HIS A 380 24.26 -3.45 2.15
N PHE A 381 23.97 -2.15 2.06
CA PHE A 381 24.49 -1.15 2.99
C PHE A 381 24.13 -1.49 4.44
N PHE A 382 22.86 -1.78 4.75
CA PHE A 382 22.44 -2.08 6.12
C PHE A 382 23.12 -3.33 6.69
N VAL A 383 23.26 -4.39 5.87
CA VAL A 383 23.95 -5.62 6.29
C VAL A 383 25.43 -5.33 6.55
N SER A 384 26.12 -4.66 5.64
CA SER A 384 27.54 -4.32 5.77
C SER A 384 27.80 -3.41 6.97
N SER A 385 26.96 -2.40 7.19
CA SER A 385 27.06 -1.50 8.35
C SER A 385 26.80 -2.21 9.69
N LYS A 386 25.94 -3.24 9.70
CA LYS A 386 25.74 -4.07 10.90
C LYS A 386 26.94 -4.96 11.19
N LEU A 387 27.50 -5.61 10.15
CA LEU A 387 28.70 -6.43 10.28
C LEU A 387 29.92 -5.61 10.74
N ALA A 388 30.09 -4.40 10.22
CA ALA A 388 31.18 -3.49 10.60
C ALA A 388 31.14 -3.07 12.08
N ARG A 389 29.94 -3.04 12.70
CA ARG A 389 29.75 -2.73 14.12
C ARG A 389 30.03 -3.90 15.06
N GLY A 390 30.34 -5.09 14.54
CA GLY A 390 30.60 -6.27 15.35
C GLY A 390 29.34 -6.93 15.92
N ASP A 391 28.14 -6.50 15.48
CA ASP A 391 26.87 -7.17 15.79
C ASP A 391 26.86 -8.53 15.10
N VAL A 392 27.35 -9.56 15.77
CA VAL A 392 27.39 -10.93 15.26
C VAL A 392 25.97 -11.34 14.85
N VAL A 393 25.80 -11.77 13.60
CA VAL A 393 24.57 -12.42 13.13
C VAL A 393 24.27 -13.57 14.08
N GLY A 394 23.25 -13.39 14.93
CA GLY A 394 22.80 -14.43 15.84
C GLY A 394 22.60 -15.72 15.04
N LYS A 395 23.18 -16.83 15.54
CA LYS A 395 22.98 -18.16 14.98
C LYS A 395 21.51 -18.31 14.61
N ALA A 396 21.22 -18.54 13.33
CA ALA A 396 19.88 -18.91 12.89
C ALA A 396 19.45 -20.11 13.75
N GLN A 397 18.53 -19.90 14.69
CA GLN A 397 17.91 -21.03 15.37
C GLN A 397 17.13 -21.79 14.30
N PRO A 398 17.46 -23.06 14.01
CA PRO A 398 16.67 -23.84 13.07
C PRO A 398 15.24 -23.89 13.61
N MET A 399 14.29 -23.47 12.77
CA MET A 399 12.86 -23.68 13.05
C MET A 399 12.67 -25.15 13.40
N SER A 400 12.10 -25.44 14.57
CA SER A 400 11.89 -26.82 15.00
C SER A 400 11.00 -27.54 13.99
N ALA A 401 11.32 -28.80 13.68
CA ALA A 401 10.58 -29.63 12.73
C ALA A 401 9.08 -29.76 13.07
N GLN A 402 8.69 -29.47 14.31
CA GLN A 402 7.28 -29.44 14.74
C GLN A 402 6.48 -28.27 14.14
N ALA A 403 7.11 -27.15 13.77
CA ALA A 403 6.42 -26.02 13.13
C ALA A 403 6.14 -26.28 11.63
N VAL A 404 6.82 -27.24 11.01
CA VAL A 404 6.62 -27.61 9.59
C VAL A 404 5.47 -28.61 9.42
N ALA A 405 5.10 -29.34 10.49
CA ALA A 405 4.08 -30.39 10.42
C ALA A 405 2.63 -29.91 10.64
N GLN A 406 2.38 -28.61 10.81
CA GLN A 406 1.04 -28.05 11.04
C GLN A 406 0.60 -26.99 10.01
N ILE A 407 1.27 -26.92 8.85
CA ILE A 407 0.84 -26.14 7.68
C ILE A 407 0.55 -27.13 6.55
#